data_AF-A0A1L9PB21-F1
#
_entry.id   AF-A0A1L9PB21-F1
#
_cell.length_a   1.000
_cell.length_b   1.000
_cell.length_c   1.000
_cell.angle_alpha   90.00
_cell.angle_beta   90.00
_cell.angle_gamma   90.00
#
_symmetry.space_group_name_H-M   'P 1'
#
loop_
_entity.id
_entity.type
_entity.pdbx_description
1 polymer ?
#
loop_
_entity_poly.entity_id
_entity_poly.type
_entity_poly.pdbx_seq_one_letter_code
_entity_poly.pdbx_strand_id
1 'polypeptide(L)'
;MGRARKSSNLGADIRGDTSAPAMSTMNEVSPVDAKPPQWDNVVQSTSEKSSKPQSKRRRSRSYLRRFKDTCLKHTWVLPLVIMAVLLLAYAVNPTTSNPMHSAIFLSYPEPPKTPGGPIMYGKGPKDIAFCCFYTVVLSFTREFLMQRLIRPLAVYCGIRGKGKTARFMEQVYTAIYFGIFGPFGLYVMSRTNIWYFNTTAMFEGFPHRSHEGLFKAYYLLQASYWAQQAIVLLLQLEKPRKDFRELVGHHIITLALIALSYRFHFTYIGLAVYITHDVSDFFLATSKTLNYIDAYITAPYFGFFVFVWIYLRHVLNLKFLWAVLTEFRTVGPFELNWETQQYKCWISQYITFALLASLQAVNAFWLFLILRILKNYLFTSIKKDERSDDEDEEEEEEELNQAGNSTAAVATGTEQASLTARSVNAEKKTPQVMVNGQPVKR
;
A
#
# COMPACT_ATOMS: atom_id res chain seq x y z
N MET A 1 33.45 -7.41 11.40
CA MET A 1 32.82 -8.32 12.38
C MET A 1 31.31 -8.21 12.26
N GLY A 2 30.67 -9.12 11.53
CA GLY A 2 29.21 -9.16 11.40
C GLY A 2 28.64 -10.08 12.49
N ARG A 3 27.87 -9.51 13.43
CA ARG A 3 27.13 -10.28 14.43
C ARG A 3 26.01 -11.04 13.72
N ALA A 4 25.99 -12.36 13.86
CA ALA A 4 24.89 -13.20 13.38
C ALA A 4 23.58 -12.73 14.02
N ARG A 5 22.56 -12.50 13.18
CA ARG A 5 21.24 -12.01 13.62
C ARG A 5 20.50 -13.16 14.29
N LYS A 6 20.11 -12.98 15.56
CA LYS A 6 19.05 -13.79 16.17
C LYS A 6 17.74 -13.26 15.60
N SER A 7 16.99 -14.09 14.90
CA SER A 7 15.69 -13.76 14.30
C SER A 7 14.67 -13.37 15.38
N SER A 8 13.85 -12.36 15.11
CA SER A 8 12.63 -12.08 15.88
C SER A 8 11.77 -13.35 16.00
N ASN A 9 11.18 -13.58 17.17
CA ASN A 9 10.15 -14.61 17.40
C ASN A 9 8.87 -14.39 16.57
N LEU A 10 8.81 -13.35 15.73
CA LEU A 10 7.72 -13.02 14.83
C LEU A 10 7.91 -13.61 13.42
N GLY A 11 8.68 -14.70 13.29
CA GLY A 11 9.09 -15.35 12.03
C GLY A 11 7.98 -15.70 11.02
N ALA A 12 6.70 -15.53 11.37
CA ALA A 12 5.60 -15.58 10.42
C ALA A 12 5.27 -14.19 9.86
N ASP A 13 5.34 -14.04 8.53
CA ASP A 13 4.82 -12.87 7.81
C ASP A 13 3.39 -12.56 8.25
N ILE A 14 3.12 -11.30 8.60
CA ILE A 14 1.79 -10.83 9.00
C ILE A 14 0.82 -11.16 7.85
N ARG A 15 -0.07 -12.14 8.09
CA ARG A 15 -0.81 -12.83 7.03
C ARG A 15 -1.57 -11.86 6.11
N GLY A 16 -1.23 -11.94 4.83
CA GLY A 16 -1.66 -11.11 3.71
C GLY A 16 -0.91 -11.48 2.43
N ASP A 17 0.25 -12.15 2.56
CA ASP A 17 1.11 -12.52 1.46
C ASP A 17 0.82 -13.92 0.89
N THR A 18 0.73 -13.98 -0.44
CA THR A 18 0.96 -15.16 -1.29
C THR A 18 2.39 -15.11 -1.81
N SER A 19 2.90 -16.09 -2.56
CA SER A 19 4.29 -16.13 -3.10
C SER A 19 4.44 -15.71 -4.58
N ALA A 20 3.35 -15.29 -5.27
CA ALA A 20 3.39 -14.93 -6.69
C ALA A 20 4.03 -13.55 -7.03
N PRO A 21 4.73 -13.35 -8.15
CA PRO A 21 5.38 -12.07 -8.47
C PRO A 21 4.39 -10.92 -8.79
N ALA A 22 4.69 -9.70 -8.33
CA ALA A 22 3.98 -8.46 -8.70
C ALA A 22 4.38 -7.98 -10.11
N MET A 23 3.54 -7.23 -10.83
CA MET A 23 3.88 -6.70 -12.17
C MET A 23 5.18 -5.87 -12.21
N SER A 24 5.50 -5.13 -11.14
CA SER A 24 6.78 -4.41 -11.00
C SER A 24 8.00 -5.32 -10.89
N THR A 25 7.79 -6.63 -10.65
CA THR A 25 8.84 -7.63 -10.44
C THR A 25 8.92 -8.67 -11.57
N MET A 26 8.02 -8.62 -12.56
CA MET A 26 7.93 -9.63 -13.64
C MET A 26 9.06 -9.56 -14.67
N ASN A 27 9.77 -8.43 -14.81
CA ASN A 27 10.72 -8.22 -15.92
C ASN A 27 12.21 -8.22 -15.55
N GLU A 28 12.61 -8.61 -14.35
CA GLU A 28 14.03 -8.78 -13.98
C GLU A 28 14.45 -10.25 -13.87
N VAL A 29 14.02 -11.07 -14.84
CA VAL A 29 14.56 -12.42 -15.03
C VAL A 29 15.63 -12.35 -16.12
N SER A 30 16.87 -12.19 -15.70
CA SER A 30 18.01 -12.78 -16.40
C SER A 30 18.93 -13.32 -15.31
N PRO A 31 19.17 -14.64 -15.24
CA PRO A 31 20.22 -15.15 -14.38
C PRO A 31 21.55 -14.56 -14.88
N VAL A 32 22.31 -13.98 -13.97
CA VAL A 32 23.70 -13.61 -14.25
C VAL A 32 24.49 -14.91 -14.24
N ASP A 33 24.57 -15.57 -15.40
CA ASP A 33 25.52 -16.67 -15.61
C ASP A 33 26.91 -16.08 -15.79
N ALA A 34 27.80 -16.40 -14.85
CA ALA A 34 29.19 -16.01 -14.87
C ALA A 34 30.01 -16.94 -15.77
N LYS A 35 29.92 -16.82 -17.10
CA LYS A 35 30.95 -17.30 -18.05
C LYS A 35 30.96 -16.45 -19.34
N PRO A 36 32.14 -16.07 -19.89
CA PRO A 36 32.22 -15.37 -21.17
C PRO A 36 31.93 -16.33 -22.34
N PRO A 37 31.24 -15.90 -23.42
CA PRO A 37 30.94 -16.75 -24.55
C PRO A 37 32.16 -16.93 -25.46
N GLN A 38 32.56 -18.18 -25.67
CA GLN A 38 33.60 -18.58 -26.61
C GLN A 38 32.97 -18.68 -28.01
N TRP A 39 33.33 -17.75 -28.89
CA TRP A 39 32.91 -17.73 -30.29
C TRP A 39 34.02 -18.33 -31.15
N ASP A 40 34.02 -19.64 -31.35
CA ASP A 40 34.73 -20.25 -32.46
C ASP A 40 34.05 -21.56 -32.87
N ASN A 41 33.93 -21.75 -34.19
CA ASN A 41 33.46 -22.94 -34.90
C ASN A 41 31.95 -23.10 -35.12
N VAL A 42 31.36 -22.29 -36.02
CA VAL A 42 30.49 -22.81 -37.10
C VAL A 42 30.47 -21.79 -38.26
N VAL A 43 31.40 -21.92 -39.22
CA VAL A 43 31.23 -21.35 -40.57
C VAL A 43 31.85 -22.28 -41.61
N GLN A 44 30.98 -22.97 -42.35
CA GLN A 44 31.07 -23.45 -43.75
C GLN A 44 30.05 -24.61 -43.85
N SER A 45 29.04 -24.61 -44.71
CA SER A 45 29.00 -24.18 -46.10
C SER A 45 27.55 -24.25 -46.64
N THR A 46 27.28 -23.52 -47.74
CA THR A 46 26.15 -23.65 -48.69
C THR A 46 24.76 -23.23 -48.15
N SER A 47 23.86 -22.56 -48.87
CA SER A 47 23.66 -22.31 -50.30
C SER A 47 22.78 -21.05 -50.50
N GLU A 48 22.84 -20.49 -51.69
CA GLU A 48 22.22 -19.26 -52.20
C GLU A 48 20.69 -19.19 -52.08
N LYS A 49 20.14 -17.97 -51.85
CA LYS A 49 19.22 -17.30 -52.81
C LYS A 49 18.68 -15.94 -52.33
N SER A 50 18.67 -15.01 -53.30
CA SER A 50 17.72 -13.91 -53.50
C SER A 50 17.79 -12.68 -52.57
N SER A 51 18.54 -11.68 -53.04
CA SER A 51 18.42 -10.27 -52.73
C SER A 51 17.00 -9.69 -52.97
N LYS A 52 16.40 -9.11 -51.93
CA LYS A 52 15.39 -8.03 -52.06
C LYS A 52 15.75 -6.90 -51.08
N PRO A 53 15.65 -5.62 -51.50
CA PRO A 53 16.05 -4.51 -50.65
C PRO A 53 14.94 -4.24 -49.62
N GLN A 54 15.18 -4.58 -48.36
CA GLN A 54 14.33 -4.14 -47.26
C GLN A 54 14.56 -2.63 -47.05
N SER A 55 13.83 -1.80 -47.80
CA SER A 55 13.89 -0.36 -47.67
C SER A 55 13.32 0.08 -46.32
N LYS A 56 14.18 0.71 -45.53
CA LYS A 56 13.93 1.89 -44.67
C LYS A 56 12.58 2.02 -43.93
N ARG A 57 12.05 0.97 -43.30
CA ARG A 57 10.99 1.09 -42.26
C ARG A 57 11.37 0.44 -40.93
N ARG A 58 12.62 0.64 -40.47
CA ARG A 58 13.12 0.05 -39.20
C ARG A 58 13.77 1.04 -38.23
N ARG A 59 13.54 2.36 -38.35
CA ARG A 59 14.20 3.37 -37.49
C ARG A 59 13.33 4.10 -36.47
N SER A 60 11.99 4.08 -36.55
CA SER A 60 11.14 4.73 -35.53
C SER A 60 10.76 3.84 -34.35
N ARG A 61 10.99 2.52 -34.43
CA ARG A 61 10.62 1.55 -33.38
C ARG A 61 11.61 1.48 -32.19
N SER A 62 12.70 2.25 -32.19
CA SER A 62 13.73 2.17 -31.13
C SER A 62 13.48 3.13 -29.96
N TYR A 63 12.96 4.34 -30.18
CA TYR A 63 12.83 5.34 -29.12
C TYR A 63 11.66 5.01 -28.16
N LEU A 64 10.50 4.62 -28.70
CA LEU A 64 9.35 4.22 -27.89
C LEU A 64 9.64 2.97 -27.04
N ARG A 65 10.41 2.01 -27.57
CA ARG A 65 10.81 0.82 -26.82
C ARG A 65 11.77 1.19 -25.69
N ARG A 66 12.80 2.00 -25.97
CA ARG A 66 13.71 2.51 -24.93
C ARG A 66 12.99 3.33 -23.86
N PHE A 67 12.02 4.15 -24.24
CA PHE A 67 11.20 4.91 -23.31
C PHE A 67 10.35 3.97 -22.45
N LYS A 68 9.66 3.00 -23.06
CA LYS A 68 8.91 1.96 -22.34
C LYS A 68 9.80 1.20 -21.36
N ASP A 69 10.99 0.77 -21.80
CA ASP A 69 11.94 0.05 -20.95
C ASP A 69 12.43 0.93 -19.78
N THR A 70 12.63 2.23 -20.02
CA THR A 70 12.98 3.20 -18.98
C THR A 70 11.84 3.41 -17.97
N CYS A 71 10.59 3.53 -18.43
CA CYS A 71 9.43 3.66 -17.54
C CYS A 71 9.15 2.38 -16.73
N LEU A 72 9.43 1.20 -17.30
CA LEU A 72 9.32 -0.06 -16.57
C LEU A 72 10.41 -0.21 -15.52
N LYS A 73 11.63 0.26 -15.81
CA LYS A 73 12.75 0.25 -14.84
C LYS A 73 12.60 1.33 -13.77
N HIS A 74 12.12 2.51 -14.15
CA HIS A 74 11.94 3.67 -13.30
C HIS A 74 10.48 4.12 -13.35
N THR A 75 9.66 3.51 -12.49
CA THR A 75 8.21 3.72 -12.41
C THR A 75 7.83 5.17 -12.12
N TRP A 76 8.72 5.95 -11.49
CA TRP A 76 8.54 7.39 -11.23
C TRP A 76 8.64 8.26 -12.50
N VAL A 77 9.22 7.77 -13.60
CA VAL A 77 9.41 8.57 -14.82
C VAL A 77 8.09 8.93 -15.47
N LEU A 78 7.12 8.01 -15.53
CA LEU A 78 5.83 8.27 -16.17
C LEU A 78 5.02 9.36 -15.42
N PRO A 79 4.78 9.25 -14.11
CA PRO A 79 4.16 10.33 -13.34
C PRO A 79 4.94 11.66 -13.41
N LEU A 80 6.28 11.61 -13.42
CA LEU A 80 7.11 12.81 -13.56
C LEU A 80 6.88 13.51 -14.90
N VAL A 81 6.83 12.76 -16.01
CA VAL A 81 6.59 13.34 -17.34
C VAL A 81 5.20 13.97 -17.39
N ILE A 82 4.17 13.30 -16.86
CA ILE A 82 2.81 13.85 -16.80
C ILE A 82 2.79 15.13 -15.97
N MET A 83 3.39 15.12 -14.78
CA MET A 83 3.49 16.29 -13.90
C MET A 83 4.23 17.44 -14.58
N ALA A 84 5.36 17.17 -15.24
CA ALA A 84 6.14 18.17 -15.94
C ALA A 84 5.35 18.81 -17.10
N VAL A 85 4.62 18.01 -17.89
CA VAL A 85 3.75 18.52 -18.95
C VAL A 85 2.66 19.44 -18.40
N LEU A 86 2.01 19.06 -17.30
CA LEU A 86 0.96 19.88 -16.67
C LEU A 86 1.53 21.20 -16.11
N LEU A 87 2.71 21.14 -15.47
CA LEU A 87 3.39 22.34 -14.96
C LEU A 87 3.88 23.25 -16.09
N LEU A 88 4.40 22.70 -17.18
CA LEU A 88 4.78 23.47 -18.36
C LEU A 88 3.56 24.13 -19.02
N ALA A 89 2.43 23.43 -19.12
CA ALA A 89 1.18 24.00 -19.61
C ALA A 89 0.69 25.19 -18.75
N TYR A 90 0.94 25.15 -17.43
CA TYR A 90 0.72 26.31 -16.57
C TYR A 90 1.74 27.43 -16.84
N ALA A 91 3.03 27.10 -16.97
CA ALA A 91 4.10 28.07 -17.17
C ALA A 91 3.98 28.90 -18.47
N VAL A 92 3.34 28.36 -19.51
CA VAL A 92 3.07 29.09 -20.76
C VAL A 92 2.16 30.31 -20.53
N ASN A 93 1.20 30.22 -19.60
CA ASN A 93 0.33 31.33 -19.23
C ASN A 93 0.00 31.24 -17.73
N PRO A 94 0.85 31.79 -16.84
CA PRO A 94 0.71 31.66 -15.39
C PRO A 94 -0.31 32.67 -14.85
N THR A 95 -1.53 32.65 -15.38
CA THR A 95 -2.64 33.50 -14.94
C THR A 95 -3.79 32.66 -14.42
N THR A 96 -4.71 33.29 -13.69
CA THR A 96 -5.95 32.66 -13.21
C THR A 96 -6.89 32.21 -14.33
N SER A 97 -6.66 32.68 -15.56
CA SER A 97 -7.38 32.25 -16.77
C SER A 97 -6.99 30.85 -17.26
N ASN A 98 -5.82 30.35 -16.85
CA ASN A 98 -5.34 29.04 -17.25
C ASN A 98 -6.11 27.92 -16.53
N PRO A 99 -6.64 26.90 -17.23
CA PRO A 99 -7.32 25.78 -16.59
C PRO A 99 -6.44 25.01 -15.59
N MET A 100 -5.12 25.05 -15.77
CA MET A 100 -4.17 24.42 -14.84
C MET A 100 -4.04 25.19 -13.52
N HIS A 101 -4.44 26.46 -13.47
CA HIS A 101 -4.43 27.23 -12.22
C HIS A 101 -5.32 26.56 -11.16
N SER A 102 -6.51 26.08 -11.54
CA SER A 102 -7.40 25.35 -10.63
C SER A 102 -6.89 23.97 -10.22
N ALA A 103 -5.91 23.43 -10.94
CA ALA A 103 -5.30 22.15 -10.62
C ALA A 103 -4.16 22.30 -9.61
N ILE A 104 -3.45 23.43 -9.65
CA ILE A 104 -2.29 23.71 -8.78
C ILE A 104 -2.71 24.44 -7.51
N PHE A 105 -3.65 25.38 -7.60
CA PHE A 105 -4.07 26.23 -6.49
C PHE A 105 -5.51 25.97 -6.07
N LEU A 106 -5.81 26.26 -4.80
CA LEU A 106 -7.18 26.18 -4.28
C LEU A 106 -8.11 27.11 -5.06
N SER A 107 -9.25 26.57 -5.48
CA SER A 107 -10.29 27.31 -6.19
C SER A 107 -11.34 27.87 -5.24
N TYR A 108 -12.08 28.89 -5.69
CA TYR A 108 -13.21 29.51 -4.99
C TYR A 108 -12.85 30.28 -3.70
N PRO A 109 -11.95 31.28 -3.75
CA PRO A 109 -11.70 32.15 -2.61
C PRO A 109 -12.94 32.99 -2.28
N GLU A 110 -13.26 33.07 -1.00
CA GLU A 110 -14.37 33.84 -0.43
C GLU A 110 -13.82 34.81 0.63
N PRO A 111 -14.48 35.96 0.83
CA PRO A 111 -14.04 36.91 1.85
C PRO A 111 -14.08 36.28 3.26
N PRO A 112 -13.20 36.73 4.18
CA PRO A 112 -13.21 36.27 5.56
C PRO A 112 -14.58 36.44 6.22
N LYS A 113 -14.96 35.51 7.09
CA LYS A 113 -16.21 35.59 7.88
C LYS A 113 -16.21 36.74 8.89
N THR A 114 -15.03 37.13 9.36
CA THR A 114 -14.82 38.21 10.33
C THR A 114 -13.77 39.18 9.79
N PRO A 115 -13.87 40.49 10.07
CA PRO A 115 -12.83 41.46 9.70
C PRO A 115 -11.46 41.03 10.26
N GLY A 116 -10.45 40.91 9.40
CA GLY A 116 -9.11 40.43 9.77
C GLY A 116 -8.97 38.91 9.92
N GLY A 117 -10.02 38.12 9.64
CA GLY A 117 -9.99 36.67 9.66
C GLY A 117 -9.29 36.04 8.44
N PRO A 118 -9.06 34.71 8.45
CA PRO A 118 -8.45 34.02 7.32
C PRO A 118 -9.36 34.00 6.08
N ILE A 119 -8.75 33.91 4.89
CA ILE A 119 -9.47 33.71 3.63
C ILE A 119 -10.19 32.37 3.68
N MET A 120 -11.47 32.39 3.32
CA MET A 120 -12.31 31.20 3.26
C MET A 120 -12.34 30.68 1.82
N TYR A 121 -12.64 29.40 1.66
CA TYR A 121 -12.78 28.77 0.36
C TYR A 121 -14.09 27.98 0.28
N GLY A 122 -14.88 28.27 -0.75
CA GLY A 122 -16.06 27.51 -1.12
C GLY A 122 -15.70 26.18 -1.79
N LYS A 123 -16.69 25.51 -2.39
CA LYS A 123 -16.51 24.20 -3.04
C LYS A 123 -17.09 24.19 -4.44
N GLY A 124 -16.47 23.45 -5.35
CA GLY A 124 -17.00 23.30 -6.69
C GLY A 124 -16.23 22.31 -7.58
N PRO A 125 -16.65 22.13 -8.84
CA PRO A 125 -16.08 21.13 -9.74
C PRO A 125 -14.59 21.34 -10.05
N LYS A 126 -14.06 22.57 -9.94
CA LYS A 126 -12.63 22.84 -10.11
C LYS A 126 -11.76 22.11 -9.08
N ASP A 127 -12.32 21.73 -7.93
CA ASP A 127 -11.61 20.97 -6.91
C ASP A 127 -11.28 19.53 -7.38
N ILE A 128 -11.99 19.01 -8.39
CA ILE A 128 -11.65 17.73 -9.03
C ILE A 128 -10.33 17.86 -9.80
N ALA A 129 -10.12 18.98 -10.50
CA ALA A 129 -8.86 19.22 -11.20
C ALA A 129 -7.67 19.29 -10.23
N PHE A 130 -7.87 19.91 -9.07
CA PHE A 130 -6.90 19.90 -7.97
C PHE A 130 -6.60 18.46 -7.52
N CYS A 131 -7.62 17.66 -7.24
CA CYS A 131 -7.43 16.28 -6.83
C CYS A 131 -6.70 15.45 -7.89
N CYS A 132 -7.07 15.56 -9.16
CA CYS A 132 -6.41 14.84 -10.25
C CYS A 132 -4.93 15.19 -10.39
N PHE A 133 -4.58 16.48 -10.31
CA PHE A 133 -3.19 16.91 -10.39
C PHE A 133 -2.39 16.38 -9.20
N TYR A 134 -2.90 16.52 -7.97
CA TYR A 134 -2.20 16.03 -6.79
C TYR A 134 -2.15 14.49 -6.70
N THR A 135 -3.09 13.77 -7.30
CA THR A 135 -2.97 12.30 -7.49
C THR A 135 -1.75 11.94 -8.35
N VAL A 136 -1.45 12.72 -9.40
CA VAL A 136 -0.23 12.53 -10.21
C VAL A 136 1.02 12.88 -9.41
N VAL A 137 1.01 14.01 -8.69
CA VAL A 137 2.13 14.44 -7.82
C VAL A 137 2.43 13.37 -6.76
N LEU A 138 1.41 12.82 -6.11
CA LEU A 138 1.54 11.77 -5.11
C LEU A 138 2.02 10.45 -5.73
N SER A 139 1.58 10.12 -6.95
CA SER A 139 2.08 8.95 -7.69
C SER A 139 3.57 9.09 -7.99
N PHE A 140 4.02 10.26 -8.45
CA PHE A 140 5.45 10.55 -8.63
C PHE A 140 6.21 10.42 -7.30
N THR A 141 5.71 11.09 -6.25
CA THR A 141 6.36 11.14 -4.94
C THR A 141 6.51 9.74 -4.36
N ARG A 142 5.46 8.91 -4.42
CA ARG A 142 5.49 7.50 -3.99
C ARG A 142 6.59 6.72 -4.68
N GLU A 143 6.56 6.67 -6.02
CA GLU A 143 7.53 5.89 -6.79
C GLU A 143 8.97 6.41 -6.63
N PHE A 144 9.13 7.73 -6.54
CA PHE A 144 10.43 8.35 -6.34
C PHE A 144 11.00 7.99 -4.95
N LEU A 145 10.22 8.16 -3.88
CA LEU A 145 10.64 7.82 -2.53
C LEU A 145 10.94 6.32 -2.40
N MET A 146 10.07 5.45 -2.91
CA MET A 146 10.28 4.00 -2.86
C MET A 146 11.57 3.59 -3.58
N GLN A 147 11.81 4.05 -4.80
CA GLN A 147 12.99 3.63 -5.57
C GLN A 147 14.30 4.31 -5.14
N ARG A 148 14.26 5.61 -4.79
CA ARG A 148 15.47 6.42 -4.58
C ARG A 148 15.89 6.56 -3.13
N LEU A 149 14.95 6.57 -2.18
CA LEU A 149 15.26 6.74 -0.77
C LEU A 149 15.09 5.44 0.02
N ILE A 150 13.96 4.76 -0.14
CA ILE A 150 13.61 3.62 0.71
C ILE A 150 14.31 2.33 0.25
N ARG A 151 14.44 2.09 -1.06
CA ARG A 151 15.14 0.89 -1.56
C ARG A 151 16.60 0.81 -1.07
N PRO A 152 17.43 1.89 -1.14
CA PRO A 152 18.77 1.86 -0.55
C PRO A 152 18.74 1.60 0.96
N LEU A 153 17.78 2.20 1.68
CA LEU A 153 17.61 1.96 3.12
C LEU A 153 17.28 0.48 3.42
N ALA A 154 16.43 -0.16 2.62
CA ALA A 154 16.10 -1.57 2.77
C ALA A 154 17.33 -2.48 2.60
N VAL A 155 18.20 -2.14 1.64
CA VAL A 155 19.48 -2.84 1.44
C VAL A 155 20.43 -2.61 2.62
N TYR A 156 20.51 -1.37 3.12
CA TYR A 156 21.30 -1.02 4.30
C TYR A 156 20.84 -1.78 5.56
N CYS A 157 19.54 -1.92 5.75
CA CYS A 157 18.95 -2.75 6.80
C CYS A 157 19.14 -4.27 6.55
N GLY A 158 19.69 -4.67 5.41
CA GLY A 158 19.95 -6.06 5.05
C GLY A 158 18.69 -6.88 4.84
N ILE A 159 17.61 -6.27 4.32
CA ILE A 159 16.39 -6.97 3.93
C ILE A 159 16.64 -7.66 2.58
N ARG A 160 16.60 -8.99 2.58
CA ARG A 160 16.80 -9.82 1.38
C ARG A 160 15.45 -10.31 0.85
N GLY A 161 15.38 -10.50 -0.48
CA GLY A 161 14.20 -11.02 -1.17
C GLY A 161 13.31 -9.94 -1.80
N LYS A 162 13.03 -10.07 -3.11
CA LYS A 162 12.30 -9.06 -3.90
C LYS A 162 10.93 -8.71 -3.31
N GLY A 163 10.16 -9.72 -2.88
CA GLY A 163 8.84 -9.55 -2.29
C GLY A 163 8.88 -8.83 -0.94
N LYS A 164 9.76 -9.27 -0.04
CA LYS A 164 9.94 -8.67 1.29
C LYS A 164 10.42 -7.22 1.21
N THR A 165 11.36 -6.93 0.30
CA THR A 165 11.81 -5.55 0.03
C THR A 165 10.66 -4.68 -0.49
N ALA A 166 9.83 -5.18 -1.43
CA ALA A 166 8.68 -4.43 -1.94
C ALA A 166 7.68 -4.08 -0.83
N ARG A 167 7.31 -5.06 0.01
CA ARG A 167 6.41 -4.84 1.15
C ARG A 167 6.99 -3.87 2.17
N PHE A 168 8.27 -4.01 2.50
CA PHE A 168 8.95 -3.05 3.36
C PHE A 168 8.89 -1.63 2.80
N MET A 169 9.16 -1.46 1.50
CA MET A 169 9.07 -0.14 0.86
C MET A 169 7.65 0.45 0.92
N GLU A 170 6.62 -0.36 0.71
CA GLU A 170 5.21 0.05 0.82
C GLU A 170 4.89 0.54 2.24
N GLN A 171 5.32 -0.20 3.27
CA GLN A 171 5.06 0.17 4.66
C GLN A 171 5.84 1.42 5.08
N VAL A 172 7.11 1.55 4.70
CA VAL A 172 7.89 2.75 5.02
C VAL A 172 7.34 3.99 4.32
N TYR A 173 6.93 3.89 3.05
CA TYR A 173 6.27 5.00 2.35
C TYR A 173 5.00 5.44 3.09
N THR A 174 4.18 4.46 3.49
CA THR A 174 2.95 4.70 4.25
C THR A 174 3.24 5.39 5.58
N ALA A 175 4.28 4.96 6.30
CA ALA A 175 4.73 5.58 7.53
C ALA A 175 5.24 7.02 7.32
N ILE A 176 5.98 7.30 6.25
CA ILE A 176 6.44 8.65 5.91
C ILE A 176 5.23 9.56 5.61
N TYR A 177 4.30 9.09 4.78
CA TYR A 177 3.12 9.85 4.39
C TYR A 177 2.27 10.22 5.61
N PHE A 178 1.86 9.24 6.43
CA PHE A 178 1.05 9.50 7.61
C PHE A 178 1.84 10.17 8.75
N GLY A 179 3.16 10.03 8.78
CA GLY A 179 4.03 10.78 9.69
C GLY A 179 4.02 12.28 9.43
N ILE A 180 3.71 12.71 8.20
CA ILE A 180 3.55 14.11 7.81
C ILE A 180 2.08 14.54 7.88
N PHE A 181 1.18 13.79 7.24
CA PHE A 181 -0.23 14.15 7.13
C PHE A 181 -1.02 13.95 8.42
N GLY A 182 -0.64 13.01 9.28
CA GLY A 182 -1.30 12.79 10.58
C GLY A 182 -1.18 14.02 11.49
N PRO A 183 0.04 14.50 11.81
CA PRO A 183 0.23 15.74 12.58
C PRO A 183 -0.38 16.96 11.89
N PHE A 184 -0.28 17.06 10.56
CA PHE A 184 -0.91 18.16 9.82
C PHE A 184 -2.44 18.14 9.94
N GLY A 185 -3.07 16.96 9.89
CA GLY A 185 -4.50 16.79 10.11
C GLY A 185 -4.93 17.18 11.53
N LEU A 186 -4.16 16.79 12.55
CA LEU A 186 -4.39 17.23 13.94
C LEU A 186 -4.28 18.75 14.08
N TYR A 187 -3.30 19.37 13.43
CA TYR A 187 -3.15 20.83 13.41
C TYR A 187 -4.34 21.51 12.73
N VAL A 188 -4.83 20.98 11.59
CA VAL A 188 -6.04 21.48 10.94
C VAL A 188 -7.26 21.33 11.85
N MET A 189 -7.37 20.21 12.57
CA MET A 189 -8.48 19.96 13.50
C MET A 189 -8.49 20.94 14.67
N SER A 190 -7.32 21.27 15.23
CA SER A 190 -7.22 22.19 16.39
C SER A 190 -7.67 23.62 16.06
N ARG A 191 -7.69 23.97 14.78
CA ARG A 191 -8.20 25.25 14.26
C ARG A 191 -9.72 25.28 14.09
N THR A 192 -10.41 24.18 14.39
CA THR A 192 -11.85 24.05 14.22
C THR A 192 -12.53 23.61 15.53
N ASN A 193 -13.85 23.82 15.62
CA ASN A 193 -14.63 23.47 16.81
C ASN A 193 -14.75 21.95 17.05
N ILE A 194 -14.29 21.13 16.10
CA ILE A 194 -14.28 19.66 16.22
C ILE A 194 -13.07 19.14 17.01
N TRP A 195 -12.20 20.03 17.52
CA TRP A 195 -11.00 19.65 18.27
C TRP A 195 -11.31 18.57 19.30
N TYR A 196 -10.45 17.55 19.32
CA TYR A 196 -10.61 16.36 20.13
C TYR A 196 -11.95 15.62 19.93
N PHE A 197 -12.40 15.54 18.67
CA PHE A 197 -13.57 14.77 18.26
C PHE A 197 -14.87 15.18 18.96
N ASN A 198 -15.10 16.50 19.09
CA ASN A 198 -16.37 17.03 19.56
C ASN A 198 -17.48 16.75 18.53
N THR A 199 -18.43 15.89 18.90
CA THR A 199 -19.49 15.41 18.00
C THR A 199 -20.54 16.48 17.72
N THR A 200 -20.88 17.31 18.71
CA THR A 200 -21.85 18.39 18.56
C THR A 200 -21.42 19.36 17.46
N ALA A 201 -20.12 19.69 17.45
CA ALA A 201 -19.52 20.58 16.46
C ALA A 201 -19.60 20.05 15.02
N MET A 202 -19.78 18.74 14.81
CA MET A 202 -19.97 18.15 13.47
C MET A 202 -21.28 18.59 12.82
N PHE A 203 -22.28 18.94 13.63
CA PHE A 203 -23.63 19.32 13.17
C PHE A 203 -23.97 20.78 13.45
N GLU A 204 -23.34 21.37 14.45
CA GLU A 204 -23.50 22.78 14.79
C GLU A 204 -23.06 23.69 13.63
N GLY A 205 -23.90 24.66 13.28
CA GLY A 205 -23.64 25.59 12.18
C GLY A 205 -23.66 24.95 10.79
N PHE A 206 -24.20 23.73 10.65
CA PHE A 206 -24.37 23.08 9.35
C PHE A 206 -25.42 23.84 8.50
N PRO A 207 -25.18 24.10 7.20
CA PRO A 207 -24.12 23.52 6.35
C PRO A 207 -22.77 24.24 6.40
N HIS A 208 -21.68 23.48 6.56
CA HIS A 208 -20.31 23.99 6.47
C HIS A 208 -19.87 24.16 5.01
N ARG A 209 -20.35 25.24 4.36
CA ARG A 209 -20.11 25.47 2.92
C ARG A 209 -18.68 25.89 2.58
N SER A 210 -18.06 26.65 3.48
CA SER A 210 -16.77 27.31 3.29
C SER A 210 -15.78 26.87 4.38
N HIS A 211 -14.51 26.67 4.04
CA HIS A 211 -13.46 26.29 4.98
C HIS A 211 -12.21 27.18 4.88
N GLU A 212 -11.41 27.25 5.94
CA GLU A 212 -10.09 27.87 5.89
C GLU A 212 -9.22 27.16 4.83
N GLY A 213 -8.32 27.89 4.18
CA GLY A 213 -7.47 27.35 3.10
C GLY A 213 -6.71 26.08 3.50
N LEU A 214 -6.17 26.03 4.72
CA LEU A 214 -5.46 24.84 5.24
C LEU A 214 -6.38 23.62 5.36
N PHE A 215 -7.60 23.82 5.85
CA PHE A 215 -8.59 22.74 5.94
C PHE A 215 -8.93 22.23 4.55
N LYS A 216 -9.24 23.12 3.61
CA LYS A 216 -9.60 22.73 2.25
C LYS A 216 -8.45 22.01 1.55
N ALA A 217 -7.23 22.52 1.66
CA ALA A 217 -6.03 21.89 1.11
C ALA A 217 -5.82 20.49 1.70
N TYR A 218 -5.84 20.35 3.03
CA TYR A 218 -5.71 19.05 3.69
C TYR A 218 -6.74 18.04 3.19
N TYR A 219 -8.00 18.45 3.15
CA TYR A 219 -9.11 17.59 2.77
C TYR A 219 -8.99 17.10 1.31
N LEU A 220 -8.63 18.00 0.38
CA LEU A 220 -8.46 17.67 -1.03
C LEU A 220 -7.17 16.86 -1.28
N LEU A 221 -6.09 17.15 -0.56
CA LEU A 221 -4.86 16.36 -0.63
C LEU A 221 -5.11 14.92 -0.15
N GLN A 222 -5.87 14.75 0.94
CA GLN A 222 -6.27 13.42 1.38
C GLN A 222 -7.17 12.72 0.36
N ALA A 223 -8.13 13.42 -0.24
CA ALA A 223 -8.92 12.86 -1.33
C ALA A 223 -8.04 12.41 -2.52
N SER A 224 -7.01 13.20 -2.85
CA SER A 224 -6.03 12.89 -3.90
C SER A 224 -5.20 11.64 -3.59
N TYR A 225 -4.81 11.47 -2.32
CA TYR A 225 -4.08 10.30 -1.84
C TYR A 225 -4.93 9.03 -1.89
N TRP A 226 -6.17 9.09 -1.42
CA TRP A 226 -7.08 7.95 -1.48
C TRP A 226 -7.45 7.58 -2.93
N ALA A 227 -7.59 8.58 -3.80
CA ALA A 227 -7.73 8.33 -5.24
C ALA A 227 -6.47 7.69 -5.84
N GLN A 228 -5.27 8.15 -5.43
CA GLN A 228 -4.00 7.56 -5.85
C GLN A 228 -3.88 6.09 -5.41
N GLN A 229 -4.22 5.78 -4.15
CA GLN A 229 -4.23 4.41 -3.63
C GLN A 229 -5.25 3.52 -4.36
N ALA A 230 -6.43 4.06 -4.67
CA ALA A 230 -7.42 3.34 -5.47
C ALA A 230 -6.91 3.00 -6.88
N ILE A 231 -6.19 3.91 -7.54
CA ILE A 231 -5.56 3.64 -8.84
C ILE A 231 -4.51 2.54 -8.73
N VAL A 232 -3.66 2.58 -7.70
CA VAL A 232 -2.66 1.54 -7.42
C VAL A 232 -3.32 0.17 -7.25
N LEU A 233 -4.44 0.12 -6.51
CA LEU A 233 -5.22 -1.09 -6.28
C LEU A 233 -5.89 -1.61 -7.56
N LEU A 234 -6.56 -0.74 -8.32
CA LEU A 234 -7.29 -1.09 -9.54
C LEU A 234 -6.37 -1.58 -10.65
N LEU A 235 -5.21 -0.94 -10.81
CA LEU A 235 -4.20 -1.34 -11.77
C LEU A 235 -3.35 -2.52 -11.30
N GLN A 236 -3.61 -3.04 -10.09
CA GLN A 236 -2.86 -4.13 -9.46
C GLN A 236 -1.34 -3.91 -9.52
N LEU A 237 -0.91 -2.66 -9.31
CA LEU A 237 0.51 -2.30 -9.28
C LEU A 237 1.20 -2.94 -8.08
N GLU A 238 0.43 -3.18 -7.02
CA GLU A 238 0.81 -4.00 -5.88
C GLU A 238 0.24 -5.42 -6.02
N LYS A 239 0.99 -6.40 -5.51
CA LYS A 239 0.54 -7.79 -5.48
C LYS A 239 -0.71 -7.93 -4.61
N PRO A 240 -1.80 -8.54 -5.13
CA PRO A 240 -3.02 -8.78 -4.38
C PRO A 240 -2.75 -9.53 -3.07
N ARG A 241 -3.29 -8.98 -1.99
CA ARG A 241 -3.21 -9.58 -0.66
C ARG A 241 -4.32 -10.62 -0.47
N LYS A 242 -4.22 -11.46 0.57
CA LYS A 242 -5.26 -12.44 0.93
C LYS A 242 -6.62 -11.80 1.26
N ASP A 243 -6.60 -10.55 1.70
CA ASP A 243 -7.75 -9.69 2.02
C ASP A 243 -8.11 -8.70 0.88
N PHE A 244 -7.78 -9.04 -0.37
CA PHE A 244 -7.98 -8.13 -1.52
C PHE A 244 -9.45 -7.72 -1.72
N ARG A 245 -10.41 -8.61 -1.49
CA ARG A 245 -11.84 -8.29 -1.68
C ARG A 245 -12.32 -7.30 -0.65
N GLU A 246 -11.92 -7.47 0.60
CA GLU A 246 -12.22 -6.60 1.72
C GLU A 246 -11.52 -5.24 1.52
N LEU A 247 -10.28 -5.24 1.02
CA LEU A 247 -9.54 -4.02 0.68
C LEU A 247 -10.19 -3.24 -0.47
N VAL A 248 -10.71 -3.91 -1.50
CA VAL A 248 -11.48 -3.27 -2.58
C VAL A 248 -12.80 -2.71 -2.04
N GLY A 249 -13.54 -3.49 -1.25
CA GLY A 249 -14.77 -3.02 -0.60
C GLY A 249 -14.53 -1.79 0.27
N HIS A 250 -13.44 -1.78 1.04
CA HIS A 250 -12.99 -0.63 1.80
C HIS A 250 -12.78 0.60 0.94
N HIS A 251 -12.05 0.49 -0.19
CA HIS A 251 -11.79 1.63 -1.07
C HIS A 251 -13.07 2.19 -1.70
N ILE A 252 -14.05 1.34 -2.01
CA ILE A 252 -15.36 1.80 -2.48
C ILE A 252 -16.05 2.62 -1.38
N ILE A 253 -16.08 2.10 -0.14
CA ILE A 253 -16.70 2.79 1.01
C ILE A 253 -15.99 4.11 1.32
N THR A 254 -14.66 4.13 1.36
CA THR A 254 -13.90 5.33 1.70
C THR A 254 -14.01 6.40 0.61
N LEU A 255 -13.91 6.05 -0.67
CA LEU A 255 -14.12 7.01 -1.77
C LEU A 255 -15.55 7.55 -1.76
N ALA A 256 -16.55 6.72 -1.46
CA ALA A 256 -17.93 7.18 -1.31
C ALA A 256 -18.09 8.15 -0.12
N LEU A 257 -17.50 7.83 1.04
CA LEU A 257 -17.49 8.72 2.20
C LEU A 257 -16.85 10.07 1.88
N ILE A 258 -15.69 10.09 1.22
CA ILE A 258 -14.97 11.30 0.84
C ILE A 258 -15.82 12.14 -0.13
N ALA A 259 -16.32 11.52 -1.20
CA ALA A 259 -17.09 12.22 -2.23
C ALA A 259 -18.40 12.79 -1.68
N LEU A 260 -19.16 12.00 -0.93
CA LEU A 260 -20.46 12.41 -0.39
C LEU A 260 -20.30 13.43 0.74
N SER A 261 -19.34 13.26 1.64
CA SER A 261 -19.13 14.23 2.72
C SER A 261 -18.61 15.58 2.18
N TYR A 262 -17.81 15.59 1.13
CA TYR A 262 -17.44 16.83 0.44
C TYR A 262 -18.64 17.48 -0.25
N ARG A 263 -19.40 16.70 -1.04
CA ARG A 263 -20.53 17.18 -1.85
C ARG A 263 -21.71 17.69 -1.02
N PHE A 264 -21.97 17.09 0.13
CA PHE A 264 -23.10 17.39 1.01
C PHE A 264 -22.71 18.11 2.31
N HIS A 265 -21.51 18.70 2.38
CA HIS A 265 -21.07 19.55 3.51
C HIS A 265 -20.85 18.83 4.84
N PHE A 266 -20.73 17.50 4.87
CA PHE A 266 -20.36 16.73 6.07
C PHE A 266 -18.84 16.60 6.27
N THR A 267 -18.08 17.61 5.85
CA THR A 267 -16.61 17.58 5.84
C THR A 267 -15.99 17.50 7.23
N TYR A 268 -16.69 17.93 8.28
CA TYR A 268 -16.25 17.79 9.67
C TYR A 268 -16.24 16.34 10.13
N ILE A 269 -17.29 15.57 9.80
CA ILE A 269 -17.30 14.11 10.00
C ILE A 269 -16.16 13.49 9.20
N GLY A 270 -16.00 13.90 7.93
CA GLY A 270 -14.91 13.43 7.07
C GLY A 270 -13.52 13.71 7.65
N LEU A 271 -13.28 14.90 8.21
CA LEU A 271 -12.01 15.28 8.84
C LEU A 271 -11.71 14.37 10.05
N ALA A 272 -12.70 14.16 10.92
CA ALA A 272 -12.55 13.26 12.07
C ALA A 272 -12.21 11.82 11.62
N VAL A 273 -12.90 11.32 10.59
CA VAL A 273 -12.62 10.01 10.00
C VAL A 273 -11.20 9.95 9.43
N TYR A 274 -10.76 10.94 8.64
CA TYR A 274 -9.38 10.97 8.15
C TYR A 274 -8.35 10.87 9.28
N ILE A 275 -8.43 11.73 10.30
CA ILE A 275 -7.43 11.78 11.37
C ILE A 275 -7.36 10.46 12.14
N THR A 276 -8.51 9.90 12.51
CA THR A 276 -8.54 8.58 13.19
C THR A 276 -7.90 7.49 12.33
N HIS A 277 -8.11 7.54 11.01
CA HIS A 277 -7.57 6.57 10.07
C HIS A 277 -6.06 6.74 9.91
N ASP A 278 -5.63 7.94 9.54
CA ASP A 278 -4.22 8.28 9.25
C ASP A 278 -3.31 8.00 10.46
N VAL A 279 -3.72 8.41 11.66
CA VAL A 279 -2.93 8.19 12.88
C VAL A 279 -2.81 6.70 13.18
N SER A 280 -3.90 5.94 13.08
CA SER A 280 -3.85 4.50 13.32
C SER A 280 -3.02 3.74 12.26
N ASP A 281 -3.09 4.18 11.00
CA ASP A 281 -2.36 3.57 9.89
C ASP A 281 -0.86 3.89 9.96
N PHE A 282 -0.48 5.06 10.51
CA PHE A 282 0.90 5.33 10.86
C PHE A 282 1.46 4.26 11.80
N PHE A 283 0.78 3.99 12.92
CA PHE A 283 1.21 2.97 13.89
C PHE A 283 1.19 1.55 13.29
N LEU A 284 0.25 1.25 12.40
CA LEU A 284 0.23 -0.02 11.68
C LEU A 284 1.46 -0.16 10.78
N ALA A 285 1.76 0.85 9.97
CA ALA A 285 2.85 0.83 9.00
C ALA A 285 4.22 0.78 9.69
N THR A 286 4.41 1.54 10.77
CA THR A 286 5.63 1.50 11.57
C THR A 286 5.79 0.19 12.33
N SER A 287 4.71 -0.41 12.85
CA SER A 287 4.79 -1.73 13.51
C SER A 287 5.29 -2.81 12.56
N LYS A 288 4.81 -2.81 11.32
CA LYS A 288 5.29 -3.71 10.25
C LYS A 288 6.73 -3.40 9.86
N THR A 289 7.08 -2.12 9.76
CA THR A 289 8.45 -1.68 9.45
C THR A 289 9.44 -2.16 10.51
N LEU A 290 9.10 -2.01 11.80
CA LEU A 290 9.89 -2.51 12.93
C LEU A 290 10.06 -4.02 12.89
N ASN A 291 8.99 -4.75 12.54
CA ASN A 291 9.05 -6.20 12.35
C ASN A 291 10.01 -6.60 11.21
N TYR A 292 9.97 -5.89 10.07
CA TYR A 292 10.85 -6.19 8.94
C TYR A 292 12.34 -5.98 9.23
N ILE A 293 12.68 -5.04 10.11
CA ILE A 293 14.06 -4.77 10.52
C ILE A 293 14.49 -5.53 11.79
N ASP A 294 13.61 -6.36 12.35
CA ASP A 294 13.86 -7.14 13.56
C ASP A 294 14.26 -6.24 14.76
N ALA A 295 13.50 -5.17 14.98
CA ALA A 295 13.76 -4.26 16.09
C ALA A 295 13.34 -4.87 17.43
N TYR A 296 14.13 -4.64 18.49
CA TYR A 296 13.84 -5.16 19.84
C TYR A 296 12.50 -4.66 20.41
N ILE A 297 12.03 -3.49 19.98
CA ILE A 297 10.76 -2.89 20.42
C ILE A 297 9.53 -3.41 19.65
N THR A 298 9.68 -4.34 18.71
CA THR A 298 8.58 -4.76 17.81
C THR A 298 7.35 -5.23 18.60
N ALA A 299 7.54 -6.06 19.62
CA ALA A 299 6.46 -6.61 20.42
C ALA A 299 5.70 -5.56 21.27
N PRO A 300 6.37 -4.75 22.13
CA PRO A 300 5.68 -3.72 22.88
C PRO A 300 5.05 -2.67 21.96
N TYR A 301 5.69 -2.34 20.83
CA TYR A 301 5.13 -1.42 19.84
C TYR A 301 3.88 -1.99 19.16
N PHE A 302 3.86 -3.29 18.84
CA PHE A 302 2.68 -3.96 18.28
C PHE A 302 1.52 -3.94 19.28
N GLY A 303 1.76 -4.24 20.55
CA GLY A 303 0.73 -4.13 21.60
C GLY A 303 0.17 -2.71 21.74
N PHE A 304 1.04 -1.69 21.72
CA PHE A 304 0.63 -0.29 21.72
C PHE A 304 -0.20 0.08 20.47
N PHE A 305 0.23 -0.38 19.29
CA PHE A 305 -0.53 -0.23 18.06
C PHE A 305 -1.95 -0.80 18.17
N VAL A 306 -2.12 -2.00 18.75
CA VAL A 306 -3.45 -2.61 18.96
C VAL A 306 -4.34 -1.71 19.80
N PHE A 307 -3.81 -1.14 20.89
CA PHE A 307 -4.55 -0.19 21.71
C PHE A 307 -4.97 1.05 20.93
N VAL A 308 -4.04 1.66 20.18
CA VAL A 308 -4.32 2.84 19.35
C VAL A 308 -5.36 2.53 18.28
N TRP A 309 -5.27 1.37 17.62
CA TRP A 309 -6.25 0.90 16.63
C TRP A 309 -7.64 0.79 17.25
N ILE A 310 -7.78 0.15 18.41
CA ILE A 310 -9.07 0.00 19.09
C ILE A 310 -9.68 1.36 19.44
N TYR A 311 -8.89 2.25 20.04
CA TYR A 311 -9.37 3.56 20.42
C TYR A 311 -9.79 4.40 19.20
N LEU A 312 -8.91 4.55 18.21
CA LEU A 312 -9.15 5.43 17.07
C LEU A 312 -10.19 4.87 16.10
N ARG A 313 -10.14 3.57 15.81
CA ARG A 313 -11.00 2.98 14.77
C ARG A 313 -12.31 2.41 15.28
N HIS A 314 -12.41 2.05 16.57
CA HIS A 314 -13.64 1.51 17.11
C HIS A 314 -14.30 2.45 18.11
N VAL A 315 -13.61 2.87 19.16
CA VAL A 315 -14.25 3.72 20.19
C VAL A 315 -14.73 5.05 19.59
N LEU A 316 -13.87 5.74 18.84
CA LEU A 316 -14.26 7.00 18.20
C LEU A 316 -15.27 6.80 17.06
N ASN A 317 -15.13 5.75 16.24
CA ASN A 317 -16.10 5.50 15.17
C ASN A 317 -17.50 5.16 15.74
N LEU A 318 -17.58 4.36 16.80
CA LEU A 318 -18.84 4.10 17.52
C LEU A 318 -19.41 5.38 18.13
N LYS A 319 -18.56 6.27 18.65
CA LYS A 319 -18.97 7.61 19.09
C LYS A 319 -19.59 8.42 17.93
N PHE A 320 -19.00 8.37 16.74
CA PHE A 320 -19.55 9.06 15.56
C PHE A 320 -20.88 8.46 15.11
N LEU A 321 -21.00 7.13 15.08
CA LEU A 321 -22.25 6.43 14.78
C LEU A 321 -23.35 6.81 15.78
N TRP A 322 -23.02 6.84 17.07
CA TRP A 322 -23.94 7.26 18.12
C TRP A 322 -24.40 8.72 17.94
N ALA A 323 -23.48 9.62 17.60
CA ALA A 323 -23.80 11.02 17.31
C ALA A 323 -24.68 11.17 16.05
N VAL A 324 -24.46 10.35 15.02
CA VAL A 324 -25.33 10.32 13.83
C VAL A 324 -26.75 9.84 14.18
N LEU A 325 -26.92 8.99 15.20
CA LEU A 325 -28.25 8.57 15.65
C LEU A 325 -28.94 9.59 16.56
N THR A 326 -28.19 10.25 17.44
CA THR A 326 -28.74 11.08 18.53
C THR A 326 -28.67 12.59 18.25
N GLU A 327 -27.51 13.09 17.83
CA GLU A 327 -27.24 14.52 17.61
C GLU A 327 -27.64 14.98 16.21
N PHE A 328 -27.62 14.09 15.22
CA PHE A 328 -27.96 14.43 13.83
C PHE A 328 -29.37 14.99 13.67
N ARG A 329 -30.35 14.64 14.50
CA ARG A 329 -31.70 15.25 14.40
C ARG A 329 -31.87 16.47 15.29
N THR A 330 -31.10 16.55 16.38
CA THR A 330 -31.34 17.48 17.48
C THR A 330 -30.49 18.74 17.38
N VAL A 331 -29.29 18.67 16.80
CA VAL A 331 -28.35 19.81 16.74
C VAL A 331 -28.50 20.57 15.43
N GLY A 332 -29.22 21.70 15.45
CA GLY A 332 -29.47 22.56 14.28
C GLY A 332 -30.64 22.09 13.41
N PRO A 333 -30.95 22.81 12.30
CA PRO A 333 -32.11 22.50 11.45
C PRO A 333 -32.06 21.08 10.87
N PHE A 334 -33.19 20.38 10.82
CA PHE A 334 -33.33 19.05 10.22
C PHE A 334 -34.39 19.11 9.12
N GLU A 335 -33.97 19.61 7.97
CA GLU A 335 -34.82 19.81 6.80
C GLU A 335 -34.00 19.63 5.52
N LEU A 336 -34.67 19.36 4.40
CA LEU A 336 -34.03 19.31 3.09
C LEU A 336 -34.37 20.59 2.34
N ASN A 337 -33.36 21.42 2.08
CA ASN A 337 -33.52 22.63 1.28
C ASN A 337 -32.33 22.79 0.31
N TRP A 338 -32.63 22.75 -0.99
CA TRP A 338 -31.63 22.81 -2.05
C TRP A 338 -31.06 24.23 -2.25
N GLU A 339 -31.87 25.27 -2.03
CA GLU A 339 -31.45 26.67 -2.18
C GLU A 339 -30.45 27.06 -1.09
N THR A 340 -30.74 26.70 0.15
CA THR A 340 -29.83 26.90 1.29
C THR A 340 -28.81 25.77 1.41
N GLN A 341 -28.76 24.82 0.48
CA GLN A 341 -27.88 23.65 0.51
C GLN A 341 -27.89 22.95 1.88
N GLN A 342 -29.04 22.95 2.54
CA GLN A 342 -29.28 22.28 3.81
C GLN A 342 -29.64 20.84 3.47
N TYR A 343 -28.67 19.94 3.63
CA TYR A 343 -28.82 18.53 3.26
C TYR A 343 -29.08 17.62 4.45
N LYS A 344 -29.21 18.18 5.66
CA LYS A 344 -29.39 17.45 6.90
C LYS A 344 -30.84 16.98 7.06
N CYS A 345 -31.11 15.80 6.52
CA CYS A 345 -32.44 15.19 6.48
C CYS A 345 -32.39 13.68 6.78
N TRP A 346 -33.55 13.01 6.79
CA TRP A 346 -33.64 11.57 7.07
C TRP A 346 -32.81 10.73 6.10
N ILE A 347 -32.80 11.09 4.81
CA ILE A 347 -32.04 10.39 3.77
C ILE A 347 -30.54 10.49 4.06
N SER A 348 -30.03 11.70 4.30
CA SER A 348 -28.61 11.88 4.61
C SER A 348 -28.19 11.18 5.89
N GLN A 349 -29.09 11.10 6.89
CA GLN A 349 -28.80 10.41 8.14
C GLN A 349 -28.58 8.91 7.90
N TYR A 350 -29.49 8.26 7.15
CA TYR A 350 -29.36 6.83 6.84
C TYR A 350 -28.14 6.55 5.97
N ILE A 351 -27.86 7.38 4.96
CA ILE A 351 -26.69 7.21 4.09
C ILE A 351 -25.39 7.37 4.88
N THR A 352 -25.26 8.45 5.67
CA THR A 352 -24.07 8.70 6.49
C THR A 352 -23.90 7.58 7.52
N PHE A 353 -24.97 7.15 8.19
CA PHE A 353 -24.91 6.03 9.13
C PHE A 353 -24.48 4.73 8.45
N ALA A 354 -25.10 4.37 7.33
CA ALA A 354 -24.78 3.14 6.61
C ALA A 354 -23.32 3.10 6.12
N LEU A 355 -22.79 4.21 5.61
CA LEU A 355 -21.40 4.29 5.17
C LEU A 355 -20.41 4.19 6.35
N LEU A 356 -20.68 4.90 7.46
CA LEU A 356 -19.85 4.80 8.66
C LEU A 356 -19.93 3.40 9.31
N ALA A 357 -21.11 2.78 9.32
CA ALA A 357 -21.29 1.43 9.84
C ALA A 357 -20.59 0.39 8.97
N SER A 358 -20.62 0.57 7.64
CA SER A 358 -19.87 -0.28 6.70
C SER A 358 -18.36 -0.14 6.92
N LEU A 359 -17.88 1.09 7.13
CA LEU A 359 -16.48 1.35 7.49
C LEU A 359 -16.10 0.68 8.82
N GLN A 360 -16.97 0.75 9.83
CA GLN A 360 -16.79 0.08 11.12
C GLN A 360 -16.74 -1.45 10.97
N ALA A 361 -17.58 -2.03 10.12
CA ALA A 361 -17.62 -3.47 9.88
C ALA A 361 -16.30 -3.97 9.27
N VAL A 362 -15.75 -3.26 8.28
CA VAL A 362 -14.45 -3.59 7.70
C VAL A 362 -13.31 -3.40 8.71
N ASN A 363 -13.35 -2.33 9.52
CA ASN A 363 -12.37 -2.14 10.60
C ASN A 363 -12.43 -3.29 11.62
N ALA A 364 -13.64 -3.80 11.94
CA ALA A 364 -13.82 -4.90 12.88
C ALA A 364 -13.28 -6.23 12.31
N PHE A 365 -13.44 -6.46 11.01
CA PHE A 365 -12.80 -7.57 10.31
C PHE A 365 -11.27 -7.53 10.45
N TRP A 366 -10.64 -6.38 10.22
CA TRP A 366 -9.20 -6.24 10.40
C TRP A 366 -8.76 -6.35 11.85
N LEU A 367 -9.54 -5.83 12.80
CA LEU A 367 -9.27 -6.03 14.22
C LEU A 367 -9.25 -7.51 14.57
N PHE A 368 -10.20 -8.31 14.06
CA PHE A 368 -10.21 -9.75 14.26
C PHE A 368 -8.90 -10.40 13.77
N LEU A 369 -8.39 -10.00 12.61
CA LEU A 369 -7.10 -10.49 12.10
C LEU A 369 -5.93 -10.06 12.98
N ILE A 370 -5.91 -8.80 13.42
CA ILE A 370 -4.87 -8.26 14.32
C ILE A 370 -4.86 -9.00 15.65
N LEU A 371 -6.03 -9.19 16.27
CA LEU A 371 -6.17 -9.93 17.53
C LEU A 371 -5.80 -11.41 17.37
N ARG A 372 -6.08 -12.02 16.21
CA ARG A 372 -5.62 -13.39 15.92
C ARG A 372 -4.11 -13.48 15.90
N ILE A 373 -3.43 -12.50 15.32
CA ILE A 373 -1.96 -12.42 15.30
C ILE A 373 -1.43 -12.19 16.72
N LEU A 374 -2.03 -11.25 17.47
CA LEU A 374 -1.65 -10.99 18.86
C LEU A 374 -1.80 -12.23 19.74
N LYS A 375 -2.92 -12.96 19.58
CA LYS A 375 -3.16 -14.24 20.25
C LYS A 375 -2.04 -15.22 19.93
N ASN A 376 -1.78 -15.47 18.65
CA ASN A 376 -0.74 -16.41 18.24
C ASN A 376 0.64 -16.00 18.79
N TYR A 377 0.96 -14.70 18.77
CA TYR A 377 2.21 -14.20 19.33
C TYR A 377 2.35 -14.48 20.83
N LEU A 378 1.31 -14.18 21.61
CA LEU A 378 1.32 -14.42 23.06
C LEU A 378 1.40 -15.92 23.39
N PHE A 379 0.61 -16.76 22.72
CA PHE A 379 0.55 -18.20 23.01
C PHE A 379 1.76 -18.98 22.46
N THR A 380 2.33 -18.60 21.30
CA THR A 380 3.54 -19.25 20.75
C THR A 380 4.80 -18.81 21.48
N SER A 381 4.89 -17.54 21.92
CA SER A 381 6.02 -17.10 22.78
C SER A 381 6.05 -17.84 24.12
N ILE A 382 4.88 -18.24 24.65
CA ILE A 382 4.79 -19.04 25.88
C ILE A 382 5.23 -20.49 25.63
N LYS A 383 4.89 -21.08 24.48
CA LYS A 383 5.30 -22.46 24.13
C LYS A 383 6.78 -22.60 23.78
N LYS A 384 7.41 -21.58 23.17
CA LYS A 384 8.83 -21.62 22.80
C LYS A 384 9.76 -21.59 24.03
N ASP A 385 9.29 -21.06 25.16
CA ASP A 385 10.05 -21.03 26.42
C ASP A 385 10.03 -22.39 27.15
N GLU A 386 9.04 -23.26 26.85
CA GLU A 386 8.94 -24.61 27.43
C GLU A 386 9.53 -25.72 26.54
N ARG A 387 9.84 -25.45 25.25
CA ARG A 387 10.20 -26.49 24.27
C ARG A 387 11.27 -26.02 23.26
N SER A 388 12.38 -25.45 23.71
CA SER A 388 13.50 -25.13 22.82
C SER A 388 14.48 -26.31 22.70
N ASP A 389 14.22 -27.26 21.79
CA ASP A 389 15.29 -28.11 21.22
C ASP A 389 14.99 -28.81 19.86
N ASP A 390 13.79 -28.71 19.26
CA ASP A 390 13.42 -29.58 18.11
C ASP A 390 12.85 -28.86 16.85
N GLU A 391 12.88 -27.53 16.74
CA GLU A 391 12.25 -26.82 15.61
C GLU A 391 13.20 -26.43 14.45
N ASP A 392 14.42 -26.97 14.40
CA ASP A 392 15.33 -26.75 13.26
C ASP A 392 15.12 -27.80 12.13
N GLU A 393 14.31 -28.84 12.35
CA GLU A 393 14.10 -29.93 11.36
C GLU A 393 12.93 -29.68 10.38
N GLU A 394 11.96 -28.82 10.71
CA GLU A 394 10.75 -28.62 9.87
C GLU A 394 10.95 -27.63 8.70
N GLU A 395 11.96 -26.74 8.75
CA GLU A 395 12.23 -25.79 7.65
C GLU A 395 12.99 -26.43 6.47
N GLU A 396 13.75 -27.52 6.69
CA GLU A 396 14.44 -28.24 5.60
C GLU A 396 13.48 -29.11 4.76
N GLU A 397 12.39 -29.63 5.35
CA GLU A 397 11.42 -30.47 4.63
C GLU A 397 10.52 -29.68 3.66
N GLU A 398 10.24 -28.40 3.92
CA GLU A 398 9.42 -27.57 3.01
C GLU A 398 10.20 -27.12 1.75
N GLU A 399 11.52 -26.90 1.84
CA GLU A 399 12.36 -26.59 0.67
C GLU A 399 12.55 -27.82 -0.24
N LEU A 400 12.68 -29.03 0.33
CA LEU A 400 12.78 -30.29 -0.43
C LEU A 400 11.49 -30.61 -1.20
N ASN A 401 10.33 -30.33 -0.61
CA ASN A 401 9.02 -30.58 -1.24
C ASN A 401 8.69 -29.61 -2.38
N GLN A 402 9.23 -28.38 -2.39
CA GLN A 402 9.06 -27.45 -3.52
C GLN A 402 9.96 -27.77 -4.72
N ALA A 403 11.14 -28.35 -4.49
CA ALA A 403 12.01 -28.80 -5.57
C ALA A 403 11.41 -29.99 -6.35
N GLY A 404 10.71 -30.91 -5.67
CA GLY A 404 10.08 -32.09 -6.29
C GLY A 404 8.91 -31.79 -7.23
N ASN A 405 8.19 -30.67 -7.03
CA ASN A 405 7.04 -30.30 -7.85
C ASN A 405 7.39 -29.58 -9.17
N SER A 406 8.67 -29.25 -9.40
CA SER A 406 9.11 -28.49 -10.57
C SER A 406 9.52 -29.36 -11.77
N THR A 407 9.53 -30.69 -11.62
CA THR A 407 9.97 -31.65 -12.65
C THR A 407 8.85 -32.49 -13.29
N ALA A 408 7.58 -32.30 -12.91
CA ALA A 408 6.47 -33.09 -13.43
C ALA A 408 5.67 -32.36 -14.53
N ALA A 409 6.29 -32.06 -15.68
CA ALA A 409 5.56 -31.67 -16.89
C ALA A 409 6.36 -31.87 -18.19
N VAL A 410 6.84 -33.10 -18.46
CA VAL A 410 7.11 -33.55 -19.84
C VAL A 410 6.68 -35.01 -19.96
N ALA A 411 5.55 -35.24 -20.62
CA ALA A 411 5.08 -36.57 -20.99
C ALA A 411 5.42 -36.83 -22.46
N THR A 412 6.33 -37.77 -22.72
CA THR A 412 6.37 -38.57 -23.95
C THR A 412 6.86 -39.97 -23.58
N GLY A 413 6.04 -40.97 -23.89
CA GLY A 413 6.12 -42.31 -23.33
C GLY A 413 7.25 -43.19 -23.88
N THR A 414 7.70 -44.09 -23.01
CA THR A 414 8.20 -45.44 -23.32
C THR A 414 8.24 -46.25 -22.00
N GLU A 415 8.33 -47.56 -22.14
CA GLU A 415 7.86 -48.64 -21.25
C GLU A 415 8.45 -48.77 -19.83
N GLN A 416 7.78 -49.65 -19.08
CA GLN A 416 7.90 -50.09 -17.69
C GLN A 416 9.31 -50.37 -17.13
N ALA A 417 9.46 -50.18 -15.81
CA ALA A 417 9.95 -51.24 -14.92
C ALA A 417 9.45 -51.02 -13.48
N SER A 418 8.77 -52.04 -12.96
CA SER A 418 8.33 -52.16 -11.57
C SER A 418 9.53 -52.43 -10.65
N LEU A 419 9.71 -51.65 -9.58
CA LEU A 419 10.39 -52.11 -8.37
C LEU A 419 9.69 -51.58 -7.10
N THR A 420 9.39 -52.54 -6.25
CA THR A 420 8.64 -52.51 -4.99
C THR A 420 9.30 -51.70 -3.88
N ALA A 421 8.46 -51.13 -3.02
CA ALA A 421 8.80 -50.49 -1.75
C ALA A 421 9.68 -51.38 -0.85
N ARG A 422 10.71 -50.78 -0.22
CA ARG A 422 11.46 -51.43 0.87
C ARG A 422 11.49 -50.53 2.10
N SER A 423 11.00 -51.14 3.18
CA SER A 423 10.93 -50.73 4.58
C SER A 423 12.17 -50.01 5.12
N VAL A 424 11.93 -48.96 5.91
CA VAL A 424 12.87 -48.24 6.75
C VAL A 424 13.05 -49.02 8.06
N ASN A 425 14.20 -49.66 8.22
CA ASN A 425 14.81 -49.98 9.51
C ASN A 425 16.19 -50.60 9.29
N ALA A 426 17.26 -49.78 9.32
CA ALA A 426 18.62 -50.24 9.60
C ALA A 426 19.52 -49.06 9.96
N GLU A 427 20.33 -49.27 10.99
CA GLU A 427 21.12 -48.33 11.76
C GLU A 427 22.22 -47.58 10.98
N LYS A 428 22.61 -46.43 11.56
CA LYS A 428 23.77 -45.60 11.23
C LYS A 428 25.01 -46.42 10.84
N LYS A 429 25.47 -46.29 9.59
CA LYS A 429 26.85 -46.62 9.19
C LYS A 429 27.45 -45.45 8.40
N THR A 430 28.59 -44.98 8.87
CA THR A 430 29.45 -43.99 8.19
C THR A 430 30.00 -44.55 6.86
N PRO A 431 30.22 -43.70 5.84
CA PRO A 431 30.70 -44.17 4.55
C PRO A 431 32.17 -44.61 4.62
N GLN A 432 32.44 -45.87 4.26
CA GLN A 432 33.80 -46.38 4.04
C GLN A 432 34.23 -46.13 2.59
N VAL A 433 35.40 -45.51 2.41
CA VAL A 433 36.01 -45.32 1.09
C VAL A 433 36.63 -46.64 0.64
N MET A 434 36.20 -47.11 -0.55
CA MET A 434 36.67 -48.34 -1.18
C MET A 434 37.66 -48.00 -2.29
N VAL A 435 38.81 -48.68 -2.34
CA VAL A 435 39.74 -48.63 -3.49
C VAL A 435 39.91 -50.05 -3.99
N ASN A 436 39.62 -50.28 -5.27
CA ASN A 436 39.67 -51.60 -5.93
C ASN A 436 38.92 -52.73 -5.19
N GLY A 437 37.76 -52.41 -4.61
CA GLY A 437 36.83 -53.40 -4.06
C GLY A 437 37.20 -53.99 -2.69
N GLN A 438 38.18 -53.46 -1.97
CA GLN A 438 38.45 -53.83 -0.58
C GLN A 438 38.46 -52.60 0.35
N PRO A 439 37.93 -52.72 1.60
CA PRO A 439 37.89 -51.62 2.55
C PRO A 439 39.27 -51.35 3.15
N VAL A 440 39.71 -50.09 3.09
CA VAL A 440 40.98 -49.64 3.69
C VAL A 440 40.80 -49.58 5.22
N LYS A 441 41.48 -50.45 5.96
CA LYS A 441 41.54 -50.36 7.43
C LYS A 441 42.36 -49.13 7.84
N ARG A 442 41.83 -48.31 8.73
CA ARG A 442 42.57 -47.27 9.44
C ARG A 442 42.84 -47.73 10.86
#